data_AF-A0AA90QRW7-F1
#
_entry.id   AF-A0AA90QRW7-F1
#
_cell.length_a   1.000
_cell.length_b   1.000
_cell.length_c   1.000
_cell.angle_alpha   90.00
_cell.angle_beta   90.00
_cell.angle_gamma   90.00
#
_symmetry.space_group_name_H-M   'P 1'
#
loop_
_entity.id
_entity.type
_entity.pdbx_description
1 polymer ?
#
loop_
_entity_poly.entity_id
_entity_poly.type
_entity_poly.pdbx_seq_one_letter_code
_entity_poly.pdbx_strand_id
1 'polypeptide(L)'
;MTIEFDPIDYAQQLESAGVARNQADVHAKALNEVASEGVSTSDRLQMKNDLQCDIHQSEERLTAQIDLAKTKLGAELQTFRAESSAKIDLLDAKIEGFRTDLSAKIDRVRTDLSAKIGLLDAKGEGVRIDLTAKIDGVRIDLTAKIDGLRADLTAKIDGLRADLNAKIEIMAADLRSVKDALAMHRWVLGLLIVMNGAILARVYFP
;
A
#
# COMPACT_ATOMS: atom_id res chain seq x y z
N MET A 1 57.05 66.20 -37.54
CA MET A 1 57.79 67.48 -37.66
C MET A 1 57.64 67.89 -39.12
N THR A 2 56.57 68.60 -39.44
CA THR A 2 56.29 69.05 -40.80
C THR A 2 57.24 70.19 -41.12
N ILE A 3 58.12 69.99 -42.09
CA ILE A 3 58.96 71.07 -42.63
C ILE A 3 58.01 71.92 -43.47
N GLU A 4 57.54 73.03 -42.90
CA GLU A 4 56.71 74.00 -43.61
C GLU A 4 57.60 74.72 -44.64
N PHE A 5 57.39 74.43 -45.92
CA PHE A 5 58.07 75.14 -47.00
C PHE A 5 57.44 76.53 -47.14
N ASP A 6 58.20 77.59 -46.88
CA ASP A 6 57.75 78.98 -47.09
C ASP A 6 58.05 79.42 -48.53
N PRO A 7 57.05 79.52 -49.42
CA PRO A 7 57.26 79.85 -50.82
C PRO A 7 57.72 81.31 -51.01
N ILE A 8 57.37 82.19 -50.06
CA ILE A 8 57.63 83.63 -50.15
C ILE A 8 59.11 83.89 -49.85
N ASP A 9 59.63 83.32 -48.76
CA ASP A 9 61.06 83.44 -48.42
C ASP A 9 61.95 82.79 -49.48
N TYR A 10 61.52 81.67 -50.08
CA TYR A 10 62.27 81.01 -51.16
C TYR A 10 62.27 81.83 -52.47
N ALA A 11 61.15 82.47 -52.83
CA ALA A 11 61.10 83.38 -53.98
C ALA A 11 62.05 84.58 -53.81
N GLN A 12 62.11 85.16 -52.60
CA GLN A 12 63.00 86.28 -52.29
C GLN A 12 64.49 85.91 -52.37
N GLN A 13 64.87 84.70 -51.94
CA GLN A 13 66.25 84.22 -52.10
C GLN A 13 66.65 84.03 -53.57
N LEU A 14 65.74 83.54 -54.42
CA LEU A 14 65.98 83.40 -55.85
C LEU A 14 66.13 84.76 -56.55
N GLU A 15 65.31 85.75 -56.19
CA GLU A 15 65.46 87.13 -56.66
C GLU A 15 66.82 87.73 -56.24
N SER A 16 67.22 87.49 -54.99
CA SER A 16 68.52 87.94 -54.43
C SER A 16 69.72 87.30 -55.13
N ALA A 17 69.53 86.11 -55.71
CA ALA A 17 70.53 85.37 -56.48
C ALA A 17 70.54 85.74 -57.98
N GLY A 18 69.71 86.70 -58.42
CA GLY A 18 69.71 87.24 -59.80
C GLY A 18 68.66 86.63 -60.74
N VAL A 19 67.72 85.83 -60.24
CA VAL A 19 66.58 85.31 -61.02
C VAL A 19 65.51 86.39 -61.16
N ALA A 20 64.94 86.56 -62.36
CA ALA A 20 63.87 87.54 -62.56
C ALA A 20 62.65 87.22 -61.69
N ARG A 21 62.03 88.24 -61.08
CA ARG A 21 60.90 88.13 -60.13
C ARG A 21 59.78 87.18 -60.59
N ASN A 22 59.42 87.25 -61.87
CA ASN A 22 58.42 86.36 -62.47
C ASN A 22 58.87 84.88 -62.55
N GLN A 23 60.16 84.62 -62.74
CA GLN A 23 60.71 83.26 -62.75
C GLN A 23 60.91 82.72 -61.33
N ALA A 24 61.31 83.58 -60.38
CA ALA A 24 61.43 83.23 -58.97
C ALA A 24 60.08 82.79 -58.37
N ASP A 25 59.00 83.52 -58.66
CA ASP A 25 57.63 83.15 -58.25
C ASP A 25 57.17 81.82 -58.85
N VAL A 26 57.47 81.57 -60.13
CA VAL A 26 57.09 80.31 -60.80
C VAL A 26 57.85 79.13 -60.21
N HIS A 27 59.14 79.28 -59.90
CA HIS A 27 59.94 78.24 -59.25
C HIS A 27 59.46 77.97 -57.81
N ALA A 28 59.20 79.01 -57.03
CA ALA A 28 58.69 78.87 -55.67
C ALA A 28 57.32 78.21 -55.64
N LYS A 29 56.44 78.57 -56.58
CA LYS A 29 55.12 77.96 -56.72
C LYS A 29 55.22 76.48 -57.12
N ALA A 30 56.03 76.15 -58.12
CA ALA A 30 56.22 74.76 -58.56
C ALA A 30 56.82 73.89 -57.46
N LEU A 31 57.81 74.40 -56.71
CA LEU A 31 58.40 73.66 -55.60
C LEU A 31 57.42 73.51 -54.43
N ASN A 32 56.61 74.53 -54.13
CA ASN A 32 55.56 74.45 -53.13
C ASN A 32 54.47 73.43 -53.50
N GLU A 33 54.08 73.37 -54.77
CA GLU A 33 53.10 72.42 -55.28
C GLU A 33 53.64 70.98 -55.16
N VAL A 34 54.88 70.74 -55.58
CA VAL A 34 55.55 69.44 -55.42
C VAL A 34 55.79 69.07 -53.95
N ALA A 35 56.18 70.03 -53.09
CA ALA A 35 56.41 69.79 -51.67
C ALA A 35 55.09 69.50 -50.93
N SER A 36 54.03 70.25 -51.21
CA SER A 36 52.71 70.04 -50.61
C SER A 36 52.04 68.74 -51.07
N GLU A 37 52.14 68.37 -52.35
CA GLU A 37 51.66 67.07 -52.86
C GLU A 37 52.49 65.91 -52.31
N GLY A 38 53.81 66.05 -52.22
CA GLY A 38 54.71 65.04 -51.65
C GLY A 38 54.46 64.80 -50.16
N VAL A 39 54.33 65.87 -49.37
CA VAL A 39 54.00 65.81 -47.93
C VAL A 39 52.60 65.24 -47.72
N SER A 40 51.59 65.70 -48.46
CA SER A 40 50.21 65.16 -48.40
C SER A 40 50.13 63.68 -48.80
N THR A 41 50.92 63.26 -49.79
CA THR A 41 50.99 61.86 -50.20
C THR A 41 51.66 60.99 -49.13
N SER A 42 52.70 61.49 -48.47
CA SER A 42 53.37 60.82 -47.36
C SER A 42 52.43 60.66 -46.15
N ASP A 43 51.77 61.74 -45.72
CA ASP A 43 50.82 61.71 -44.60
C ASP A 43 49.65 60.76 -44.89
N ARG A 44 49.14 60.77 -46.12
CA ARG A 44 48.09 59.84 -46.56
C ARG A 44 48.55 58.38 -46.56
N LEU A 45 49.80 58.10 -46.95
CA LEU A 45 50.38 56.76 -46.89
C LEU A 45 50.58 56.30 -45.44
N GLN A 46 51.05 57.20 -44.57
CA GLN A 46 51.27 56.91 -43.16
C GLN A 46 49.94 56.60 -42.46
N MET A 47 48.93 57.45 -42.65
CA MET A 47 47.57 57.21 -42.15
C MET A 47 46.95 55.92 -42.69
N LYS A 48 47.22 55.57 -43.96
CA LYS A 48 46.77 54.29 -44.53
C LYS A 48 47.43 53.10 -43.83
N ASN A 49 48.74 53.17 -43.60
CA ASN A 49 49.48 52.12 -42.90
C ASN A 49 49.02 51.97 -41.44
N ASP A 50 48.77 53.08 -40.75
CA ASP A 50 48.27 53.09 -39.38
C ASP A 50 46.88 52.44 -39.30
N LEU A 51 45.94 52.84 -40.16
CA LEU A 51 44.62 52.22 -40.26
C LEU A 51 44.71 50.72 -40.59
N GLN A 52 45.64 50.33 -41.47
CA GLN A 52 45.82 48.93 -41.83
C GLN A 52 46.40 48.11 -40.67
N CYS A 53 47.27 48.72 -39.85
CA CYS A 53 47.77 48.15 -38.61
C CYS A 53 46.64 48.00 -37.57
N ASP A 54 45.83 49.04 -37.37
CA ASP A 54 44.69 49.04 -36.44
C ASP A 54 43.65 47.98 -36.84
N ILE A 55 43.35 47.86 -38.14
CA ILE A 55 42.45 46.82 -38.66
C ILE A 55 43.00 45.44 -38.33
N HIS A 56 44.28 45.16 -38.65
CA HIS A 56 44.90 43.87 -38.33
C HIS A 56 44.85 43.56 -36.83
N GLN A 57 45.19 44.53 -35.99
CA GLN A 57 45.15 44.35 -34.54
C GLN A 57 43.73 44.10 -34.03
N SER A 58 42.73 44.77 -34.63
CA SER A 58 41.32 44.56 -34.29
C SER A 58 40.82 43.17 -34.71
N GLU A 59 41.23 42.67 -35.88
CA GLU A 59 40.90 41.33 -36.38
C GLU A 59 41.53 40.24 -35.52
N GLU A 60 42.79 40.40 -35.12
CA GLU A 60 43.47 39.49 -34.19
C GLU A 60 42.74 39.45 -32.84
N ARG A 61 42.37 40.62 -32.30
CA ARG A 61 41.63 40.72 -31.03
C ARG A 61 40.25 40.05 -31.12
N LEU A 62 39.51 40.27 -32.21
CA LEU A 62 38.20 39.66 -32.42
C LEU A 62 38.32 38.13 -32.55
N THR A 63 39.31 37.65 -33.30
CA THR A 63 39.58 36.21 -33.44
C THR A 63 39.89 35.58 -32.08
N ALA A 64 40.77 36.21 -31.29
CA ALA A 64 41.09 35.74 -29.95
C ALA A 64 39.87 35.72 -29.01
N GLN A 65 39.00 36.73 -29.08
CA GLN A 65 37.76 36.75 -28.29
C GLN A 65 36.77 35.68 -28.72
N ILE A 66 36.64 35.42 -30.02
CA ILE A 66 35.78 34.36 -30.56
C ILE A 66 36.28 32.99 -30.10
N ASP A 67 37.58 32.73 -30.17
CA ASP A 67 38.17 31.47 -29.71
C ASP A 67 38.03 31.29 -28.19
N LEU A 68 38.23 32.36 -27.42
CA LEU A 68 37.99 32.35 -25.98
C LEU A 68 36.52 32.07 -25.65
N ALA A 69 35.58 32.69 -26.36
CA ALA A 69 34.15 32.45 -26.17
C ALA A 69 33.78 31.01 -26.53
N LYS A 70 34.30 30.48 -27.64
CA LYS A 70 34.06 29.10 -28.10
C LYS A 70 34.59 28.08 -27.11
N THR A 71 35.80 28.28 -26.58
CA THR A 71 36.40 27.40 -25.56
C THR A 71 35.62 27.45 -24.25
N LYS A 72 35.25 28.65 -23.77
CA LYS A 72 34.46 28.82 -22.56
C LYS A 72 33.08 28.16 -22.66
N LEU A 73 32.34 28.41 -23.75
CA LEU A 73 31.04 27.78 -24.00
C LEU A 73 31.14 26.26 -24.14
N GLY A 74 32.21 25.76 -24.78
CA GLY A 74 32.48 24.33 -24.87
C GLY A 74 32.67 23.69 -23.48
N ALA A 75 33.41 24.35 -22.59
CA ALA A 75 33.62 23.90 -21.22
C ALA A 75 32.32 23.92 -20.40
N GLU A 76 31.56 25.02 -20.46
CA GLU A 76 30.27 25.14 -19.75
C GLU A 76 29.26 24.08 -20.22
N LEU A 77 29.20 23.80 -21.52
CA LEU A 77 28.33 22.76 -22.08
C LEU A 77 28.75 21.35 -21.61
N GLN A 78 30.06 21.08 -21.53
CA GLN A 78 30.56 19.80 -21.01
C GLN A 78 30.21 19.63 -19.54
N THR A 79 30.41 20.66 -18.71
CA THR A 79 30.05 20.65 -17.29
C THR A 79 28.55 20.42 -17.12
N PHE A 80 27.71 21.17 -17.85
CA PHE A 80 26.26 21.02 -17.79
C PHE A 80 25.81 19.59 -18.17
N ARG A 81 26.42 19.00 -19.20
CA ARG A 81 26.14 17.63 -19.63
C ARG A 81 26.54 16.62 -18.56
N ALA A 82 27.71 16.79 -17.94
CA ALA A 82 28.19 15.92 -16.88
C ALA A 82 27.27 15.97 -15.66
N GLU A 83 26.88 17.17 -15.22
CA GLU A 83 25.93 17.36 -14.11
C GLU A 83 24.56 16.75 -14.41
N SER A 84 24.06 16.91 -15.64
CA SER A 84 22.78 16.34 -16.05
C SER A 84 22.83 14.81 -16.07
N SER A 85 23.91 14.22 -16.60
CA SER A 85 24.13 12.78 -16.57
C SER A 85 24.14 12.26 -15.14
N ALA A 86 24.89 12.91 -14.24
CA ALA A 86 24.96 12.50 -12.84
C ALA A 86 23.60 12.60 -12.13
N LYS A 87 22.76 13.59 -12.46
CA LYS A 87 21.40 13.69 -11.93
C LYS A 87 20.49 12.58 -12.44
N ILE A 88 20.62 12.20 -13.71
CA ILE A 88 19.88 11.06 -14.30
C ILE A 88 20.27 9.77 -13.57
N ASP A 89 21.57 9.50 -13.44
CA ASP A 89 22.09 8.31 -12.75
C ASP A 89 21.60 8.23 -11.29
N LEU A 90 21.57 9.38 -10.59
CA LEU A 90 21.05 9.46 -9.23
C LEU A 90 19.54 9.19 -9.16
N LEU A 91 18.76 9.68 -10.12
CA LEU A 91 17.32 9.44 -10.19
C LEU A 91 17.04 7.96 -10.50
N ASP A 92 17.77 7.35 -11.42
CA ASP A 92 17.64 5.93 -11.74
C ASP A 92 17.97 5.07 -10.51
N ALA A 93 19.05 5.40 -9.79
CA ALA A 93 19.39 4.72 -8.54
C ALA A 93 18.29 4.87 -7.47
N LYS A 94 17.67 6.05 -7.34
CA LYS A 94 16.54 6.27 -6.42
C LYS A 94 15.30 5.49 -6.84
N ILE A 95 15.00 5.43 -8.14
CA ILE A 95 13.87 4.67 -8.68
C ILE A 95 14.05 3.18 -8.37
N GLU A 96 15.23 2.61 -8.62
CA GLU A 96 15.53 1.22 -8.28
C GLU A 96 15.50 0.98 -6.76
N GLY A 97 15.98 1.93 -5.96
CA GLY A 97 15.84 1.90 -4.51
C GLY A 97 14.39 1.86 -4.04
N PHE A 98 13.50 2.68 -4.61
CA PHE A 98 12.08 2.64 -4.29
C PHE A 98 11.41 1.34 -4.78
N ARG A 99 11.79 0.86 -5.96
CA ARG A 99 11.24 -0.39 -6.53
C ARG A 99 11.57 -1.59 -5.64
N THR A 100 12.81 -1.68 -5.17
CA THR A 100 13.25 -2.76 -4.28
C THR A 100 12.57 -2.69 -2.90
N ASP A 101 12.45 -1.50 -2.29
CA ASP A 101 11.75 -1.33 -1.01
C ASP A 101 10.25 -1.66 -1.11
N LEU A 102 9.58 -1.22 -2.19
CA LEU A 102 8.17 -1.55 -2.43
C LEU A 102 7.98 -3.04 -2.65
N SER A 103 8.84 -3.71 -3.43
CA SER A 103 8.79 -5.16 -3.59
C SER A 103 8.91 -5.87 -2.25
N ALA A 104 9.89 -5.48 -1.43
CA ALA A 104 10.08 -6.08 -0.11
C ALA A 104 8.88 -5.83 0.82
N LYS A 105 8.26 -4.65 0.78
CA LYS A 105 7.03 -4.35 1.54
C LYS A 105 5.86 -5.21 1.08
N ILE A 106 5.67 -5.39 -0.23
CA ILE A 106 4.63 -6.25 -0.79
C ILE A 106 4.83 -7.69 -0.32
N ASP A 107 6.04 -8.22 -0.39
CA ASP A 107 6.35 -9.60 0.03
C ASP A 107 6.10 -9.81 1.54
N ARG A 108 6.47 -8.82 2.38
CA ARG A 108 6.16 -8.86 3.82
C ARG A 108 4.66 -8.88 4.07
N VAL A 109 3.89 -7.99 3.43
CA VAL A 109 2.43 -7.93 3.59
C VAL A 109 1.79 -9.24 3.12
N ARG A 110 2.23 -9.78 1.99
CA ARG A 110 1.75 -11.06 1.46
C ARG A 110 1.98 -12.19 2.47
N THR A 111 3.18 -12.26 3.03
CA THR A 111 3.55 -13.29 4.02
C THR A 111 2.71 -13.16 5.30
N ASP A 112 2.55 -11.94 5.84
CA ASP A 112 1.74 -11.69 7.04
C ASP A 112 0.26 -12.06 6.83
N LEU A 113 -0.31 -11.69 5.68
CA LEU A 113 -1.69 -12.03 5.35
C LEU A 113 -1.88 -13.55 5.18
N SER A 114 -0.95 -14.24 4.51
CA SER A 114 -0.99 -15.70 4.42
C SER A 114 -0.92 -16.38 5.79
N ALA A 115 -0.08 -15.88 6.69
CA ALA A 115 0.00 -16.40 8.06
C ALA A 115 -1.30 -16.16 8.85
N LYS A 116 -1.89 -14.96 8.74
CA LYS A 116 -3.18 -14.63 9.39
C LYS A 116 -4.33 -15.49 8.88
N ILE A 117 -4.38 -15.76 7.57
CA ILE A 117 -5.38 -16.66 6.98
C ILE A 117 -5.21 -18.06 7.57
N GLY A 118 -3.99 -18.61 7.59
CA GLY A 118 -3.74 -19.93 8.18
C GLY A 118 -4.11 -20.03 9.66
N LEU A 119 -3.88 -18.97 10.45
CA LEU A 119 -4.32 -18.91 11.85
C LEU A 119 -5.85 -18.87 12.00
N LEU A 120 -6.55 -18.15 11.13
CA LEU A 120 -8.01 -18.11 11.13
C LEU A 120 -8.61 -19.46 10.74
N ASP A 121 -8.04 -20.15 9.75
CA ASP A 121 -8.47 -21.49 9.36
C ASP A 121 -8.28 -22.48 10.51
N ALA A 122 -7.11 -22.46 11.17
CA ALA A 122 -6.85 -23.31 12.33
C ALA A 122 -7.81 -23.01 13.50
N LYS A 123 -8.11 -21.73 13.75
CA LYS A 123 -9.09 -21.33 14.77
C LYS A 123 -10.50 -21.78 14.39
N GLY A 124 -10.88 -21.67 13.13
CA GLY A 124 -12.17 -22.13 12.61
C GLY A 124 -12.35 -23.63 12.80
N GLU A 125 -11.31 -24.42 12.49
CA GLU A 125 -11.32 -25.86 12.71
C GLU A 125 -11.37 -26.22 14.20
N GLY A 126 -10.61 -25.52 15.05
CA GLY A 126 -10.66 -25.71 16.50
C GLY A 126 -12.06 -25.46 17.08
N VAL A 127 -12.75 -24.41 16.64
CA VAL A 127 -14.14 -24.12 17.04
C VAL A 127 -15.10 -25.22 16.56
N ARG A 128 -14.93 -25.73 15.33
CA ARG A 128 -15.77 -26.83 14.82
C ARG A 128 -15.61 -28.09 15.66
N ILE A 129 -14.37 -28.48 15.97
CA ILE A 129 -14.07 -29.65 16.80
C ILE A 129 -14.69 -29.50 18.20
N ASP A 130 -14.50 -28.35 18.85
CA ASP A 130 -15.06 -28.10 20.20
C ASP A 130 -16.60 -28.15 20.21
N LEU A 131 -17.24 -27.55 19.20
CA LEU A 131 -18.71 -27.57 19.09
C LEU A 131 -19.24 -28.98 18.81
N THR A 132 -18.60 -29.74 17.93
CA THR A 132 -18.97 -31.15 17.70
C THR A 132 -18.87 -31.96 18.98
N ALA A 133 -17.75 -31.84 19.71
CA ALA A 133 -17.56 -32.54 20.98
C ALA A 133 -18.61 -32.16 22.04
N LYS A 134 -18.97 -30.87 22.14
CA LYS A 134 -20.05 -30.40 23.04
C LYS A 134 -21.42 -30.95 22.64
N ILE A 135 -21.74 -30.97 21.35
CA ILE A 135 -23.00 -31.52 20.85
C ILE A 135 -23.09 -33.01 21.16
N ASP A 136 -22.02 -33.77 20.90
CA ASP A 136 -21.96 -35.20 21.21
C ASP A 136 -22.09 -35.46 22.71
N GLY A 137 -21.42 -34.66 23.55
CA GLY A 137 -21.55 -34.73 25.01
C GLY A 137 -22.98 -34.50 25.50
N VAL A 138 -23.64 -33.45 25.00
CA VAL A 138 -25.06 -33.17 25.32
C VAL A 138 -25.96 -34.31 24.86
N ARG A 139 -25.71 -34.87 23.68
CA ARG A 139 -26.49 -35.99 23.14
C ARG A 139 -26.37 -37.23 24.02
N ILE A 140 -25.17 -37.55 24.48
CA ILE A 140 -24.92 -38.67 25.40
C ILE A 140 -25.65 -38.44 26.73
N ASP A 141 -25.51 -37.26 27.34
CA ASP A 141 -26.14 -36.94 28.63
C ASP A 141 -27.68 -37.00 28.55
N LEU A 142 -28.27 -36.45 27.49
CA LEU A 142 -29.72 -36.51 27.27
C LEU A 142 -30.20 -37.94 27.04
N THR A 143 -29.45 -38.76 26.30
CA THR A 143 -29.78 -40.18 26.10
C THR A 143 -29.78 -40.92 27.43
N ALA A 144 -28.74 -40.74 28.25
CA ALA A 144 -28.64 -41.35 29.57
C ALA A 144 -29.77 -40.91 30.52
N LYS A 145 -30.15 -39.62 30.52
CA LYS A 145 -31.27 -39.11 31.29
C LYS A 145 -32.60 -39.72 30.86
N ILE A 146 -32.84 -39.84 29.55
CA ILE A 146 -34.06 -40.46 29.01
C ILE A 146 -34.13 -41.93 29.41
N ASP A 147 -33.04 -42.68 29.27
CA ASP A 147 -33.01 -44.10 29.63
C ASP A 147 -33.18 -44.31 31.13
N GLY A 148 -32.59 -43.44 31.96
CA GLY A 148 -32.81 -43.43 33.41
C GLY A 148 -34.26 -43.16 33.79
N LEU A 149 -34.90 -42.16 33.17
CA LEU A 149 -36.32 -41.87 33.39
C LEU A 149 -37.23 -43.02 32.96
N ARG A 150 -36.92 -43.68 31.83
CA ARG A 150 -37.65 -44.86 31.38
C ARG A 150 -37.54 -46.00 32.40
N ALA A 151 -36.34 -46.28 32.88
CA ALA A 151 -36.12 -47.33 33.88
C ALA A 151 -36.88 -47.05 35.19
N ASP A 152 -36.83 -45.81 35.70
CA ASP A 152 -37.56 -45.42 36.91
C ASP A 152 -39.09 -45.54 36.73
N LEU A 153 -39.63 -45.10 35.60
CA LEU A 153 -41.05 -45.24 35.30
C LEU A 153 -41.48 -46.70 35.16
N THR A 154 -40.68 -47.54 34.50
CA THR A 154 -40.93 -48.99 34.42
C THR A 154 -40.96 -49.62 35.81
N ALA A 155 -39.98 -49.32 36.66
CA ALA A 155 -39.92 -49.85 38.03
C ALA A 155 -41.14 -49.41 38.86
N LYS A 156 -41.57 -48.15 38.75
CA LYS A 156 -42.78 -47.65 39.42
C LYS A 156 -44.05 -48.35 38.94
N ILE A 157 -44.19 -48.56 37.63
CA ILE A 157 -45.34 -49.27 37.05
C ILE A 157 -45.38 -50.72 37.54
N ASP A 158 -44.24 -51.42 37.53
CA ASP A 158 -44.17 -52.80 37.97
C ASP A 158 -44.43 -52.94 39.48
N GLY A 159 -43.93 -52.01 40.28
CA GLY A 159 -44.25 -51.91 41.71
C GLY A 159 -45.73 -51.69 41.97
N LEU A 160 -46.38 -50.77 41.25
CA LEU A 160 -47.82 -50.54 41.35
C LEU A 160 -48.64 -51.77 40.92
N ARG A 161 -48.22 -52.47 39.87
CA ARG A 161 -48.87 -53.73 39.45
C ARG A 161 -48.75 -54.80 40.52
N ALA A 162 -47.58 -54.96 41.14
CA ALA A 162 -47.37 -55.92 42.22
C ALA A 162 -48.25 -55.61 43.44
N ASP A 163 -48.30 -54.34 43.88
CA ASP A 163 -49.15 -53.90 45.00
C ASP A 163 -50.64 -54.13 44.72
N LEU A 164 -51.11 -53.79 43.50
CA LEU A 164 -52.49 -54.02 43.09
C LEU A 164 -52.84 -55.52 43.04
N ASN A 165 -51.96 -56.36 42.48
CA ASN A 165 -52.16 -57.80 42.46
C ASN A 165 -52.27 -58.38 43.88
N ALA A 166 -51.38 -57.96 44.79
CA ALA A 166 -51.43 -58.40 46.19
C ALA A 166 -52.75 -57.99 46.87
N LYS A 167 -53.22 -56.76 46.65
CA LYS A 167 -54.52 -56.30 47.17
C LYS A 167 -55.68 -57.10 46.59
N ILE A 168 -55.66 -57.42 45.30
CA ILE A 168 -56.68 -58.26 44.66
C ILE A 168 -56.68 -59.67 45.25
N GLU A 169 -55.52 -60.27 45.49
CA GLU A 169 -55.42 -61.60 46.12
C GLU A 169 -55.99 -61.61 47.54
N ILE A 170 -55.67 -60.60 48.36
CA ILE A 170 -56.23 -60.43 49.70
C ILE A 170 -57.76 -60.30 49.63
N MET A 171 -58.27 -59.40 48.78
CA MET A 171 -59.71 -59.22 48.61
C MET A 171 -60.41 -60.51 48.13
N ALA A 172 -59.77 -61.27 47.24
CA ALA A 172 -60.31 -62.54 46.77
C ALA A 172 -60.34 -63.60 47.89
N ALA A 173 -59.33 -63.62 48.78
CA ALA A 173 -59.30 -64.49 49.95
C ALA A 173 -60.39 -64.11 50.96
N ASP A 174 -60.54 -62.82 51.27
CA ASP A 174 -61.59 -62.30 52.14
C ASP A 174 -62.98 -62.66 51.61
N LEU A 175 -63.21 -62.49 50.30
CA LEU A 175 -64.48 -62.84 49.67
C LEU A 175 -64.79 -64.34 49.76
N ARG A 176 -63.78 -65.21 49.61
CA ARG A 176 -63.95 -66.66 49.81
C ARG A 176 -64.33 -66.98 51.25
N SER A 177 -63.62 -66.38 52.22
CA SER A 177 -63.93 -66.54 53.66
C SER A 177 -65.36 -66.15 53.99
N VAL A 178 -65.84 -64.99 53.48
CA VAL A 178 -67.23 -64.55 53.65
C VAL A 178 -68.23 -65.52 53.01
N LYS A 179 -67.93 -66.02 51.80
CA LYS A 179 -68.79 -66.99 51.11
C LYS A 179 -68.89 -68.31 51.89
N ASP A 180 -67.78 -68.79 52.43
CA ASP A 180 -67.72 -70.02 53.21
C ASP A 180 -68.47 -69.86 54.54
N ALA A 181 -68.30 -68.72 55.21
CA ALA A 181 -69.06 -68.38 56.41
C ALA A 181 -70.57 -68.34 56.11
N LEU A 182 -70.99 -67.74 54.99
CA LEU A 182 -72.40 -67.71 54.59
C LEU A 182 -72.94 -69.12 54.28
N ALA A 183 -72.15 -69.97 53.63
CA ALA A 183 -72.52 -71.36 53.38
C ALA A 183 -72.73 -72.12 54.69
N MET A 184 -71.83 -71.96 55.67
CA MET A 184 -71.99 -72.53 57.01
C MET A 184 -73.25 -72.03 57.72
N HIS A 185 -73.55 -70.73 57.67
CA HIS A 185 -74.78 -70.19 58.24
C HIS A 185 -76.03 -70.77 57.58
N ARG A 186 -76.04 -70.92 56.25
CA ARG A 186 -77.15 -71.58 55.53
C ARG A 186 -77.34 -73.03 55.97
N TRP A 187 -76.25 -73.78 56.17
CA TRP A 187 -76.28 -75.14 56.71
C TRP A 187 -76.87 -75.19 58.13
N VAL A 188 -76.38 -74.33 59.03
CA VAL A 188 -76.86 -74.26 60.43
C VAL A 188 -78.34 -73.85 60.49
N LEU A 189 -78.76 -72.87 59.69
CA LEU A 189 -80.17 -72.46 59.60
C LEU A 189 -81.06 -73.60 59.10
N GLY A 190 -80.62 -74.34 58.07
CA GLY A 190 -81.33 -75.52 57.60
C GLY A 190 -81.50 -76.58 58.70
N LEU A 191 -80.43 -76.85 59.45
CA LEU A 191 -80.46 -77.77 60.60
C LEU A 191 -81.40 -77.29 61.70
N LEU A 192 -81.37 -75.99 62.04
CA LEU A 192 -82.28 -75.38 63.01
C LEU A 192 -83.76 -75.50 62.57
N ILE A 193 -84.07 -75.28 61.29
CA ILE A 193 -85.44 -75.43 60.76
C ILE A 193 -85.90 -76.88 60.91
N VAL A 194 -85.08 -77.86 60.52
CA VAL A 194 -85.41 -79.29 60.66
C VAL A 194 -85.60 -79.69 62.12
N MET A 195 -84.70 -79.25 63.01
CA MET A 195 -84.76 -79.54 64.44
C MET A 195 -86.04 -78.96 65.09
N ASN A 196 -86.36 -77.70 64.82
CA ASN A 196 -87.59 -77.08 65.32
C ASN A 196 -88.86 -77.74 64.73
N GLY A 197 -88.85 -78.09 63.44
CA GLY A 197 -89.95 -78.83 62.80
C GLY A 197 -90.21 -80.20 63.43
N ALA A 198 -89.14 -80.95 63.75
CA ALA A 198 -89.24 -82.24 64.43
C ALA A 198 -89.81 -82.10 65.87
N ILE A 199 -89.41 -81.08 66.62
CA ILE A 199 -89.97 -80.77 67.94
C ILE A 199 -91.47 -80.45 67.82
N LEU A 200 -91.86 -79.59 66.88
CA LEU A 200 -93.27 -79.22 66.67
C LEU A 200 -94.13 -80.43 66.29
N ALA A 201 -93.66 -81.27 65.36
CA ALA A 201 -94.36 -82.48 64.94
C ALA A 201 -94.61 -83.42 66.12
N ARG A 202 -93.60 -83.62 66.98
CA ARG A 202 -93.72 -84.44 68.19
C ARG A 202 -94.68 -83.86 69.24
N VAL A 203 -94.84 -82.53 69.30
CA VAL A 203 -95.75 -81.86 70.25
C VAL A 203 -97.21 -81.88 69.77
N TYR A 204 -97.45 -81.71 68.47
CA TYR A 204 -98.81 -81.57 67.90
C TYR A 204 -99.40 -82.85 67.29
N PHE A 205 -98.57 -83.85 66.97
CA PHE A 205 -98.99 -85.15 66.45
C PHE A 205 -98.39 -86.26 67.34
N PRO A 206 -99.01 -86.57 68.49
CA PRO A 206 -98.54 -87.58 69.43
C PRO A 206 -98.66 -89.02 68.89
#